data_AF-A0A8J7VM74-F1
#
_entry.id   AF-A0A8J7VM74-F1
#
_cell.length_a   1.000
_cell.length_b   1.000
_cell.length_c   1.000
_cell.angle_alpha   90.00
_cell.angle_beta   90.00
_cell.angle_gamma   90.00
#
_symmetry.space_group_name_H-M   'P 1'
#
loop_
_entity.id
_entity.type
_entity.pdbx_description
1 polymer ?
#
loop_
_entity_poly.entity_id
_entity_poly.type
_entity_poly.pdbx_seq_one_letter_code
_entity_poly.pdbx_strand_id
1 'polypeptide(L)'
;MRMPLILVLALTPTFALAEDYCLRNGAEHPALAVDLATDWQGEVVQFLTVTDGKPQIIPRDNTRKTASFTAKGQTLNFTDATTHSPVALEPANGSKWDFALPGEAPLKAEELLGPMLVSASITCPIEFLPQYFGTSRFGTSALVEFHAYVLTRHHMLMVIQLHPTEQATANGLRAVIDFTR
;
A
#
# COMPACT_ATOMS: atom_id res chain seq x y z
N MET A 1 -3.06 48.92 -38.13
CA MET A 1 -2.51 48.54 -36.82
C MET A 1 -3.03 47.15 -36.48
N ARG A 2 -2.16 46.13 -36.46
CA ARG A 2 -2.52 44.75 -36.09
C ARG A 2 -2.07 44.52 -34.64
N MET A 3 -3.01 44.22 -33.74
CA MET A 3 -2.72 43.84 -32.35
C MET A 3 -2.09 42.44 -32.30
N PRO A 4 -1.13 42.17 -31.40
CA PRO A 4 -0.63 40.83 -31.18
C PRO A 4 -1.62 40.05 -30.29
N LEU A 5 -1.99 38.86 -30.74
CA LEU A 5 -2.72 37.87 -29.95
C LEU A 5 -1.73 37.27 -28.94
N ILE A 6 -1.89 37.58 -27.66
CA ILE A 6 -1.13 36.94 -26.59
C ILE A 6 -1.71 35.54 -26.38
N LEU A 7 -0.97 34.53 -26.80
CA LEU A 7 -1.26 33.12 -26.52
C LEU A 7 -0.97 32.86 -25.03
N VAL A 8 -2.02 32.80 -24.21
CA VAL A 8 -1.93 32.32 -22.83
C VAL A 8 -1.78 30.81 -22.90
N LEU A 9 -0.55 30.32 -22.77
CA LEU A 9 -0.27 28.91 -22.48
C LEU A 9 -0.79 28.61 -21.07
N ALA A 10 -1.98 28.02 -20.99
CA ALA A 10 -2.47 27.41 -19.77
C ALA A 10 -1.57 26.21 -19.43
N LEU A 11 -0.64 26.42 -18.51
CA LEU A 11 -0.02 25.33 -17.76
C LEU A 11 -1.13 24.71 -16.90
N THR A 12 -1.80 23.67 -17.38
CA THR A 12 -2.57 22.79 -16.52
C THR A 12 -1.58 21.91 -15.77
N PRO A 13 -1.34 22.10 -14.47
CA PRO A 13 -0.55 21.13 -13.75
C PRO A 13 -1.34 19.82 -13.66
N THR A 14 -0.67 18.74 -14.03
CA THR A 14 -1.09 17.34 -14.01
C THR A 14 -1.41 16.85 -12.60
N PHE A 15 -2.51 17.31 -11.99
CA PHE A 15 -2.97 16.87 -10.66
C PHE A 15 -4.15 15.89 -10.68
N ALA A 16 -4.74 15.61 -11.86
CA ALA A 16 -6.07 14.99 -11.95
C ALA A 16 -6.13 13.44 -11.85
N LEU A 17 -5.02 12.70 -11.83
CA LEU A 17 -5.08 11.22 -11.96
C LEU A 17 -5.33 10.45 -10.65
N ALA A 18 -5.09 11.08 -9.49
CA ALA A 18 -5.39 10.49 -8.18
C ALA A 18 -6.84 10.76 -7.74
N GLU A 19 -7.47 11.80 -8.28
CA GLU A 19 -8.84 12.20 -7.93
C GLU A 19 -9.88 11.15 -8.39
N ASP A 20 -9.63 10.47 -9.51
CA ASP A 20 -10.50 9.41 -10.04
C ASP A 20 -10.64 8.20 -9.11
N TYR A 21 -9.67 8.00 -8.21
CA TYR A 21 -9.64 6.88 -7.25
C TYR A 21 -10.13 7.29 -5.86
N CYS A 22 -10.40 8.58 -5.63
CA CYS A 22 -10.85 9.06 -4.34
C CYS A 22 -12.36 8.80 -4.18
N LEU A 23 -12.71 7.77 -3.40
CA LEU A 23 -14.07 7.34 -3.20
C LEU A 23 -14.77 8.07 -2.05
N ARG A 24 -16.09 7.90 -1.95
CA ARG A 24 -16.82 8.29 -0.74
C ARG A 24 -16.51 7.37 0.46
N ASN A 25 -16.09 6.14 0.17
CA ASN A 25 -15.69 5.12 1.14
C ASN A 25 -14.75 4.13 0.46
N GLY A 26 -13.54 3.90 0.98
CA GLY A 26 -12.55 3.01 0.36
C GLY A 26 -13.00 1.56 0.09
N ALA A 27 -14.05 1.07 0.79
CA ALA A 27 -14.64 -0.26 0.54
C ALA A 27 -15.66 -0.29 -0.61
N GLU A 28 -16.17 0.86 -1.06
CA GLU A 28 -17.19 0.94 -2.11
C GLU A 28 -16.53 0.97 -3.50
N HIS A 29 -16.06 -0.17 -4.02
CA HIS A 29 -15.51 -0.19 -5.37
C HIS A 29 -16.14 -1.23 -6.32
N PRO A 30 -16.80 -0.79 -7.40
CA PRO A 30 -17.02 -1.65 -8.55
C PRO A 30 -15.69 -1.82 -9.33
N ALA A 31 -15.22 -3.07 -9.40
CA ALA A 31 -14.30 -3.65 -10.39
C ALA A 31 -12.82 -3.18 -10.53
N LEU A 32 -12.19 -2.54 -9.53
CA LEU A 32 -10.74 -2.22 -9.63
C LEU A 32 -9.82 -3.43 -9.68
N ALA A 33 -10.23 -4.56 -9.11
CA ALA A 33 -9.36 -5.74 -9.04
C ALA A 33 -8.87 -6.16 -10.45
N VAL A 34 -9.74 -6.05 -11.46
CA VAL A 34 -9.41 -6.38 -12.86
C VAL A 34 -8.39 -5.41 -13.44
N ASP A 35 -8.50 -4.12 -13.16
CA ASP A 35 -7.57 -3.09 -13.68
C ASP A 35 -6.17 -3.17 -13.06
N LEU A 36 -6.08 -3.78 -11.88
CA LEU A 36 -4.84 -4.00 -11.13
C LEU A 36 -4.20 -5.36 -11.45
N ALA A 37 -4.91 -6.26 -12.14
CA ALA A 37 -4.49 -7.63 -12.41
C ALA A 37 -3.40 -7.72 -13.50
N THR A 38 -2.16 -7.45 -13.11
CA THR A 38 -0.97 -7.50 -13.96
C THR A 38 0.26 -7.73 -13.08
N ASP A 39 1.44 -7.79 -13.71
CA ASP A 39 2.72 -7.67 -13.03
C ASP A 39 3.02 -6.22 -12.66
N TRP A 40 3.62 -6.04 -11.48
CA TRP A 40 4.01 -4.76 -10.88
C TRP A 40 5.47 -4.82 -10.43
N GLN A 41 6.11 -3.65 -10.37
CA GLN A 41 7.46 -3.49 -9.82
C GLN A 41 7.37 -2.83 -8.45
N GLY A 42 7.78 -3.55 -7.41
CA GLY A 42 7.75 -3.10 -6.02
C GLY A 42 9.13 -2.71 -5.49
N GLU A 43 9.22 -1.64 -4.72
CA GLU A 43 10.40 -1.22 -3.97
C GLU A 43 10.07 -1.10 -2.48
N VAL A 44 10.94 -1.61 -1.60
CA VAL A 44 10.74 -1.48 -0.15
C VAL A 44 11.18 -0.09 0.31
N VAL A 45 10.21 0.80 0.49
CA VAL A 45 10.47 2.20 0.87
C VAL A 45 10.65 2.40 2.38
N GLN A 46 10.16 1.44 3.17
CA GLN A 46 10.36 1.39 4.62
C GLN A 46 10.38 -0.07 5.09
N PHE A 47 11.35 -0.41 5.92
CA PHE A 47 11.44 -1.73 6.55
C PHE A 47 11.86 -1.60 8.01
N LEU A 48 11.03 -2.12 8.90
CA LEU A 48 11.26 -2.10 10.33
C LEU A 48 11.08 -3.50 10.90
N THR A 49 12.03 -3.91 11.72
CA THR A 49 11.99 -5.16 12.47
C THR A 49 12.04 -4.85 13.95
N VAL A 50 11.22 -5.52 14.76
CA VAL A 50 11.38 -5.55 16.21
C VAL A 50 12.06 -6.86 16.55
N THR A 51 13.22 -6.80 17.19
CA THR A 51 13.93 -7.97 17.70
C THR A 51 14.23 -7.76 19.17
N ASP A 52 13.85 -8.72 20.02
CA ASP A 52 13.98 -8.60 21.48
C ASP A 52 13.36 -7.31 22.06
N GLY A 53 12.20 -6.91 21.51
CA GLY A 53 11.49 -5.68 21.90
C GLY A 53 12.18 -4.37 21.48
N LYS A 54 13.22 -4.43 20.64
CA LYS A 54 13.91 -3.25 20.11
C LYS A 54 13.60 -3.06 18.63
N PRO A 55 12.98 -1.93 18.22
CA PRO A 55 12.80 -1.61 16.82
C PRO A 55 14.15 -1.30 16.17
N GLN A 56 14.38 -1.86 15.00
CA GLN A 56 15.53 -1.61 14.14
C GLN A 56 15.02 -1.27 12.75
N ILE A 57 15.42 -0.10 12.25
CA ILE A 57 15.18 0.30 10.86
C ILE A 57 16.30 -0.32 10.04
N ILE A 58 15.94 -1.16 9.08
CA ILE A 58 16.93 -1.78 8.19
C ILE A 58 17.15 -0.85 6.98
N PRO A 59 18.40 -0.68 6.52
CA PRO A 59 18.68 0.09 5.32
C PRO A 59 17.81 -0.34 4.14
N ARG A 60 17.37 0.64 3.35
CA ARG A 60 16.54 0.40 2.17
C ARG A 60 17.25 -0.53 1.19
N ASP A 61 16.52 -1.55 0.75
CA ASP A 61 16.88 -2.34 -0.42
C ASP A 61 16.24 -1.66 -1.63
N ASN A 62 17.04 -0.92 -2.40
CA ASN A 62 16.57 -0.20 -3.59
C ASN A 62 16.38 -1.14 -4.80
N THR A 63 16.46 -2.46 -4.63
CA THR A 63 16.18 -3.40 -5.71
C THR A 63 14.67 -3.52 -5.92
N ARG A 64 14.23 -3.24 -7.15
CA ARG A 64 12.85 -3.47 -7.56
C ARG A 64 12.61 -4.97 -7.71
N LYS A 65 11.49 -5.44 -7.16
CA LYS A 65 11.07 -6.85 -7.19
C LYS A 65 9.73 -6.95 -7.91
N THR A 66 9.60 -7.95 -8.78
CA THR A 66 8.34 -8.22 -9.46
C THR A 66 7.35 -8.85 -8.49
N ALA A 67 6.12 -8.35 -8.50
CA ALA A 67 4.96 -9.02 -7.91
C ALA A 67 3.84 -9.12 -8.96
N SER A 68 3.04 -10.18 -8.87
CA SER A 68 1.90 -10.42 -9.75
C SER A 68 0.61 -10.29 -8.97
N PHE A 69 -0.34 -9.55 -9.53
CA PHE A 69 -1.70 -9.44 -9.03
C PHE A 69 -2.65 -10.06 -10.04
N THR A 70 -3.59 -10.89 -9.59
CA THR A 70 -4.65 -11.44 -10.43
C THR A 70 -6.02 -11.17 -9.81
N ALA A 71 -7.06 -11.00 -10.62
CA ALA A 71 -8.41 -10.76 -10.13
C ALA A 71 -9.23 -12.04 -10.09
N LYS A 72 -10.01 -12.22 -9.02
CA LYS A 72 -11.12 -13.17 -8.97
C LYS A 72 -12.36 -12.46 -8.41
N GLY A 73 -13.22 -11.97 -9.30
CA GLY A 73 -14.32 -11.09 -8.91
C GLY A 73 -13.77 -9.77 -8.37
N GLN A 74 -14.07 -9.44 -7.11
CA GLN A 74 -13.56 -8.25 -6.45
C GLN A 74 -12.27 -8.51 -5.64
N THR A 75 -11.82 -9.76 -5.53
CA THR A 75 -10.62 -10.13 -4.77
C THR A 75 -9.37 -10.00 -5.66
N LEU A 76 -8.31 -9.44 -5.10
CA LEU A 76 -6.96 -9.46 -5.67
C LEU A 76 -6.17 -10.63 -5.08
N ASN A 77 -5.62 -11.51 -5.90
CA ASN A 77 -4.64 -12.49 -5.43
C ASN A 77 -3.24 -11.94 -5.70
N PHE A 78 -2.52 -11.67 -4.62
CA PHE A 78 -1.13 -11.21 -4.62
C PHE A 78 -0.16 -12.39 -4.63
N THR A 79 0.89 -12.31 -5.42
CA THR A 79 2.00 -13.28 -5.40
C THR A 79 3.31 -12.56 -5.68
N ASP A 80 4.36 -12.89 -4.93
CA ASP A 80 5.72 -12.48 -5.19
C ASP A 80 6.69 -13.66 -4.97
N ALA A 81 7.99 -13.39 -5.05
CA ALA A 81 9.03 -14.41 -4.84
C ALA A 81 9.08 -15.00 -3.42
N THR A 82 8.39 -14.39 -2.44
CA THR A 82 8.40 -14.78 -1.03
C THR A 82 7.11 -15.49 -0.60
N THR A 83 6.01 -15.29 -1.33
CA THR A 83 4.74 -15.96 -1.08
C THR A 83 4.78 -17.42 -1.56
N HIS A 84 4.47 -18.37 -0.68
CA HIS A 84 4.40 -19.80 -1.03
C HIS A 84 3.11 -20.17 -1.79
N SER A 85 2.05 -19.40 -1.56
CA SER A 85 0.76 -19.50 -2.21
C SER A 85 0.19 -18.09 -2.41
N PRO A 86 -0.65 -17.86 -3.44
CA PRO A 86 -1.29 -16.56 -3.63
C PRO A 86 -2.05 -16.11 -2.38
N VAL A 87 -1.88 -14.85 -2.00
CA VAL A 87 -2.58 -14.22 -0.88
C VAL A 87 -3.82 -13.54 -1.41
N ALA A 88 -5.00 -13.97 -0.96
CA ALA A 88 -6.26 -13.34 -1.31
C ALA A 88 -6.44 -12.04 -0.51
N LEU A 89 -6.58 -10.92 -1.22
CA LEU A 89 -6.84 -9.59 -0.69
C LEU A 89 -8.27 -9.18 -1.07
N GLU A 90 -9.14 -9.05 -0.08
CA GLU A 90 -10.54 -8.66 -0.25
C GLU A 90 -10.70 -7.15 -0.10
N PRO A 91 -11.67 -6.53 -0.80
CA PRO A 91 -11.99 -5.11 -0.60
C PRO A 91 -12.28 -4.81 0.85
N ALA A 92 -11.79 -3.67 1.33
CA ALA A 92 -11.85 -3.33 2.73
C ALA A 92 -11.97 -1.82 2.96
N ASN A 93 -12.29 -1.43 4.20
CA ASN A 93 -12.19 -0.05 4.66
C ASN A 93 -11.28 -0.02 5.90
N GLY A 94 -10.05 0.39 5.67
CA GLY A 94 -8.94 0.35 6.60
C GLY A 94 -8.63 1.66 7.31
N SER A 95 -9.52 2.65 7.26
CA SER A 95 -9.41 3.89 8.05
C SER A 95 -9.27 3.69 9.56
N LYS A 96 -9.49 2.45 10.05
CA LYS A 96 -9.38 2.04 11.45
C LYS A 96 -8.30 0.98 11.71
N TRP A 97 -7.46 0.66 10.72
CA TRP A 97 -6.36 -0.28 10.94
C TRP A 97 -5.21 0.44 11.60
N ASP A 98 -4.98 0.08 12.86
CA ASP A 98 -3.79 0.48 13.57
C ASP A 98 -2.64 -0.48 13.23
N PHE A 99 -1.52 0.05 12.78
CA PHE A 99 -0.29 -0.69 12.56
C PHE A 99 0.50 -0.75 13.87
N ALA A 100 0.42 -1.87 14.57
CA ALA A 100 1.15 -2.06 15.83
C ALA A 100 2.11 -3.25 15.74
N LEU A 101 3.40 -3.02 15.96
CA LEU A 101 4.35 -4.10 16.25
C LEU A 101 4.49 -4.31 17.76
N PRO A 102 5.01 -5.46 18.22
CA PRO A 102 5.28 -5.68 19.63
C PRO A 102 6.13 -4.54 20.24
N GLY A 103 5.64 -3.94 21.32
CA GLY A 103 6.31 -2.83 22.00
C GLY A 103 6.16 -1.45 21.34
N GLU A 104 5.47 -1.35 20.20
CA GLU A 104 5.10 -0.07 19.59
C GLU A 104 3.71 0.39 20.03
N ALA A 105 3.51 1.70 20.14
CA ALA A 105 2.17 2.25 20.20
C ALA A 105 1.46 2.02 18.84
N PRO A 106 0.13 1.81 18.82
CA PRO A 106 -0.65 1.78 17.60
C PRO A 106 -0.36 2.98 16.69
N LEU A 107 0.08 2.72 15.46
CA LEU A 107 0.36 3.75 14.45
C LEU A 107 -0.79 3.82 13.46
N LYS A 108 -1.40 4.99 13.30
CA LYS A 108 -2.48 5.17 12.31
C LYS A 108 -1.95 5.09 10.89
N ALA A 109 -2.81 4.69 9.96
CA ALA A 109 -2.45 4.61 8.55
C ALA A 109 -1.98 5.96 7.97
N GLU A 110 -2.64 7.06 8.34
CA GLU A 110 -2.23 8.42 7.94
C GLU A 110 -0.80 8.77 8.41
N GLU A 111 -0.43 8.33 9.61
CA GLU A 111 0.88 8.61 10.19
C GLU A 111 1.99 7.79 9.52
N LEU A 112 1.68 6.55 9.12
CA LEU A 112 2.62 5.69 8.41
C LEU A 112 2.79 6.10 6.95
N LEU A 113 1.68 6.34 6.24
CA LEU A 113 1.64 6.44 4.78
C LEU A 113 1.58 7.89 4.28
N GLY A 114 1.14 8.85 5.12
CA GLY A 114 1.00 10.26 4.76
C GLY A 114 2.22 10.87 4.06
N PRO A 115 3.47 10.67 4.53
CA PRO A 115 4.67 11.17 3.85
C PRO A 115 4.83 10.62 2.41
N MET A 116 4.39 9.38 2.17
CA MET A 116 4.46 8.74 0.86
C MET A 116 3.36 9.27 -0.07
N LEU A 117 2.16 9.50 0.45
CA LEU A 117 1.06 10.15 -0.28
C LEU A 117 1.48 11.55 -0.76
N VAL A 118 2.09 12.35 0.13
CA VAL A 118 2.61 13.69 -0.23
C VAL A 118 3.70 13.60 -1.30
N SER A 119 4.64 12.67 -1.16
CA SER A 119 5.72 12.47 -2.15
C SER A 119 5.17 12.04 -3.52
N ALA A 120 4.07 11.29 -3.52
CA ALA A 120 3.35 10.85 -4.70
C ALA A 120 2.35 11.90 -5.24
N SER A 121 2.29 13.09 -4.64
CA SER A 121 1.31 14.15 -4.97
C SER A 121 -0.16 13.69 -4.89
N ILE A 122 -0.47 12.79 -3.95
CA ILE A 122 -1.82 12.32 -3.67
C ILE A 122 -2.44 13.19 -2.59
N THR A 123 -3.58 13.81 -2.90
CA THR A 123 -4.34 14.66 -1.97
C THR A 123 -5.55 13.96 -1.36
N CYS A 124 -5.89 12.76 -1.85
CA CYS A 124 -6.99 11.97 -1.33
C CYS A 124 -6.67 11.46 0.08
N PRO A 125 -7.54 11.72 1.08
CA PRO A 125 -7.40 11.13 2.42
C PRO A 125 -7.39 9.60 2.38
N ILE A 126 -6.63 8.97 3.28
CA ILE A 126 -6.38 7.53 3.20
C ILE A 126 -7.65 6.69 3.31
N GLU A 127 -8.64 7.16 4.07
CA GLU A 127 -9.93 6.49 4.28
C GLU A 127 -10.78 6.38 3.01
N PHE A 128 -10.49 7.23 2.03
CA PHE A 128 -11.21 7.33 0.76
C PHE A 128 -10.48 6.63 -0.38
N LEU A 129 -9.23 6.19 -0.15
CA LEU A 129 -8.50 5.38 -1.11
C LEU A 129 -9.09 3.95 -1.15
N PRO A 130 -9.11 3.29 -2.32
CA PRO A 130 -9.47 1.90 -2.43
C PRO A 130 -8.49 1.03 -1.67
N GLN A 131 -9.03 0.14 -0.85
CA GLN A 131 -8.23 -0.65 0.09
C GLN A 131 -8.53 -2.13 -0.06
N TYR A 132 -7.48 -2.94 0.08
CA TYR A 132 -7.57 -4.39 0.10
C TYR A 132 -6.84 -4.97 1.30
N PHE A 133 -7.41 -6.00 1.91
CA PHE A 133 -6.83 -6.69 3.05
C PHE A 133 -6.82 -8.19 2.85
N GLY A 134 -5.71 -8.81 3.24
CA GLY A 134 -5.60 -10.25 3.28
C GLY A 134 -4.64 -10.72 4.37
N THR A 135 -4.71 -12.01 4.66
CA THR A 135 -3.79 -12.64 5.59
C THR A 135 -3.19 -13.89 4.98
N SER A 136 -1.97 -14.21 5.42
CA SER A 136 -1.30 -15.47 5.10
C SER A 136 -0.62 -16.00 6.35
N ARG A 137 -0.27 -17.29 6.34
CA ARG A 137 0.54 -17.90 7.40
C ARG A 137 1.98 -18.01 6.94
N PHE A 138 2.90 -17.60 7.82
CA PHE A 138 4.31 -17.87 7.67
C PHE A 138 4.73 -18.94 8.69
N GLY A 139 5.14 -20.11 8.19
CA GLY A 139 5.37 -21.27 9.04
C GLY A 139 4.10 -21.72 9.78
N THR A 140 4.27 -22.24 11.00
CA THR A 140 3.16 -22.82 11.79
C THR A 140 2.51 -21.82 12.75
N SER A 141 3.14 -20.69 13.04
CA SER A 141 2.73 -19.78 14.12
C SER A 141 2.65 -18.30 13.75
N ALA A 142 3.20 -17.83 12.63
CA ALA A 142 3.16 -16.40 12.34
C ALA A 142 2.02 -16.05 11.38
N LEU A 143 1.27 -15.01 11.72
CA LEU A 143 0.28 -14.39 10.83
C LEU A 143 0.94 -13.22 10.11
N VAL A 144 0.81 -13.20 8.78
CA VAL A 144 1.21 -12.07 7.95
C VAL A 144 -0.05 -11.38 7.46
N GLU A 145 -0.14 -10.08 7.72
CA GLU A 145 -1.20 -9.22 7.21
C GLU A 145 -0.69 -8.41 6.03
N PHE A 146 -1.57 -8.20 5.05
CA PHE A 146 -1.31 -7.44 3.84
C PHE A 146 -2.39 -6.38 3.73
N HIS A 147 -1.98 -5.12 3.72
CA HIS A 147 -2.87 -3.96 3.62
C HIS A 147 -2.45 -3.15 2.39
N ALA A 148 -3.23 -3.24 1.31
CA ALA A 148 -2.94 -2.53 0.07
C ALA A 148 -3.83 -1.29 -0.08
N TYR A 149 -3.22 -0.18 -0.49
CA TYR A 149 -3.83 1.12 -0.72
C TYR A 149 -3.56 1.53 -2.17
N VAL A 150 -4.61 1.63 -2.98
CA VAL A 150 -4.49 1.97 -4.40
C VAL A 150 -4.46 3.48 -4.53
N LEU A 151 -3.34 4.06 -4.96
CA LEU A 151 -3.18 5.51 -5.09
C LEU A 151 -3.66 5.99 -6.46
N THR A 152 -3.31 5.23 -7.50
CA THR A 152 -3.76 5.43 -8.87
C THR A 152 -3.83 4.08 -9.57
N ARG A 153 -4.32 4.05 -10.81
CA ARG A 153 -4.20 2.85 -11.65
C ARG A 153 -2.76 2.33 -11.78
N HIS A 154 -1.73 3.19 -11.71
CA HIS A 154 -0.32 2.83 -11.89
C HIS A 154 0.51 2.78 -10.60
N HIS A 155 -0.09 3.05 -9.44
CA HIS A 155 0.65 3.24 -8.20
C HIS A 155 -0.15 2.72 -7.01
N MET A 156 0.47 1.86 -6.21
CA MET A 156 -0.13 1.24 -5.03
C MET A 156 0.90 1.15 -3.91
N LEU A 157 0.48 1.42 -2.68
CA LEU A 157 1.27 1.14 -1.49
C LEU A 157 0.75 -0.14 -0.85
N MET A 158 1.64 -0.99 -0.37
CA MET A 158 1.28 -2.17 0.41
C MET A 158 2.06 -2.23 1.70
N VAL A 159 1.36 -2.34 2.82
CA VAL A 159 1.93 -2.62 4.14
C VAL A 159 1.84 -4.11 4.39
N ILE A 160 2.99 -4.75 4.59
CA ILE A 160 3.09 -6.15 5.02
C ILE A 160 3.52 -6.15 6.48
N GLN A 161 2.73 -6.78 7.34
CA GLN A 161 3.02 -6.86 8.77
C GLN A 161 3.02 -8.31 9.26
N LEU A 162 4.11 -8.72 9.90
CA LEU A 162 4.22 -10.00 10.59
C LEU A 162 3.85 -9.81 12.06
N HIS A 163 2.77 -10.45 12.49
CA HIS A 163 2.39 -10.54 13.89
C HIS A 163 2.87 -11.87 14.48
N PRO A 164 3.74 -11.85 15.50
CA PRO A 164 3.98 -13.05 16.29
C PRO A 164 2.75 -13.34 17.16
N THR A 165 2.32 -14.60 17.21
CA THR A 165 1.10 -15.00 17.93
C THR A 165 1.18 -14.90 19.44
N GLU A 166 2.37 -14.81 20.06
CA GLU A 166 2.52 -14.72 21.51
C GLU A 166 3.78 -13.93 21.95
N GLN A 167 3.60 -13.05 22.94
CA GLN A 167 4.58 -12.28 23.74
C GLN A 167 5.01 -10.87 23.28
N ALA A 168 5.11 -9.96 24.27
CA ALA A 168 5.62 -8.58 24.14
C ALA A 168 7.09 -8.50 23.72
N THR A 169 7.83 -9.62 23.77
CA THR A 169 9.22 -9.77 23.34
C THR A 169 9.34 -10.39 21.95
N ALA A 170 8.23 -10.74 21.30
CA ALA A 170 8.28 -11.49 20.07
C ALA A 170 8.70 -10.63 18.88
N ASN A 171 9.36 -11.26 17.92
CA ASN A 171 9.88 -10.57 16.76
C ASN A 171 8.74 -10.11 15.85
N GLY A 172 8.71 -8.82 15.54
CA GLY A 172 7.74 -8.21 14.64
C GLY A 172 8.41 -7.67 13.39
N LEU A 173 7.66 -7.53 12.30
CA LEU A 173 8.16 -6.92 11.08
C LEU A 173 7.06 -6.10 10.44
N ARG A 174 7.40 -4.89 9.98
CA ARG A 174 6.55 -4.08 9.11
C ARG A 174 7.37 -3.59 7.93
N ALA A 175 6.89 -3.90 6.73
CA ALA A 175 7.42 -3.39 5.48
C ALA A 175 6.36 -2.54 4.79
N VAL A 176 6.79 -1.43 4.20
CA VAL A 176 5.96 -0.68 3.24
C VAL A 176 6.62 -0.81 1.87
N ILE A 177 5.85 -1.28 0.91
CA ILE A 177 6.27 -1.50 -0.47
C ILE A 177 5.53 -0.51 -1.36
N ASP A 178 6.28 0.21 -2.18
CA ASP A 178 5.78 1.08 -3.24
C ASP A 178 5.78 0.30 -4.56
N PHE A 179 4.59 0.00 -5.07
CA PHE A 179 4.39 -0.67 -6.35
C PHE A 179 4.06 0.33 -7.46
N THR A 180 4.80 0.23 -8.56
CA THR A 180 4.58 1.01 -9.79
C THR A 180 4.54 0.09 -11.01
N ARG A 181 3.81 0.52 -12.05
CA ARG A 181 3.71 -0.16 -13.36
C ARG A 181 3.93 0.78 -14.53
#